data_AF-J0WH16-F1
#
_entry.id   AF-J0WH16-F1
#
_cell.length_a   1.000
_cell.length_b   1.000
_cell.length_c   1.000
_cell.angle_alpha   90.00
_cell.angle_beta   90.00
_cell.angle_gamma   90.00
#
_symmetry.space_group_name_H-M   'P 1'
#
loop_
_entity.id
_entity.type
_entity.pdbx_description
1 polymer ?
#
loop_
_entity_poly.entity_id
_entity_poly.type
_entity_poly.pdbx_seq_one_letter_code
_entity_poly.pdbx_strand_id
1 'polypeptide(L)'
;MYIIFISVFVPIVLAAVVPAVMRRAGLAEERRWRWWLYAACILFWVSWYLPSPLIEGRDTSFTTHFVGGGIFTGLLWYYVKQSLGWRSRWMVELFSLFALVSALGCINELVELGAVKAGLSRLTLEDTNWDILANSLGALVAYAGYLLVGRRIDRPRR
;
A
#
# COMPACT_ATOMS: atom_id res chain seq x y z
N MET A 1 4.80 7.94 -20.55
CA MET A 1 6.03 7.15 -20.33
C MET A 1 6.34 6.98 -18.84
N TYR A 2 6.29 8.04 -18.03
CA TYR A 2 6.50 8.01 -16.58
C TYR A 2 5.52 7.09 -15.81
N ILE A 3 4.23 7.14 -16.17
CA ILE A 3 3.15 6.33 -15.56
C ILE A 3 3.40 4.82 -15.69
N ILE A 4 3.69 4.35 -16.91
CA ILE A 4 3.97 2.92 -17.18
C ILE A 4 5.24 2.46 -16.46
N PHE A 5 6.23 3.35 -16.36
CA PHE A 5 7.47 3.03 -15.65
C PHE A 5 7.18 2.81 -14.15
N ILE A 6 6.48 3.73 -13.49
CA ILE A 6 6.18 3.59 -12.05
C ILE A 6 5.25 2.39 -11.80
N SER A 7 4.20 2.24 -12.59
CA SER A 7 3.19 1.19 -12.39
C SER A 7 3.76 -0.22 -12.50
N VAL A 8 4.90 -0.41 -13.20
CA VAL A 8 5.57 -1.70 -13.37
C VAL A 8 6.81 -1.82 -12.47
N PHE A 9 7.64 -0.77 -12.42
CA PHE A 9 8.91 -0.79 -11.70
C PHE A 9 8.71 -0.95 -10.19
N VAL A 10 7.79 -0.18 -9.58
CA VAL A 10 7.55 -0.23 -8.13
C VAL A 10 7.10 -1.63 -7.68
N PRO A 11 6.10 -2.27 -8.31
CA PRO A 11 5.74 -3.65 -7.98
C PRO A 11 6.88 -4.66 -8.14
N ILE A 12 7.68 -4.57 -9.20
CA ILE A 12 8.81 -5.50 -9.43
C ILE A 12 9.86 -5.34 -8.33
N VAL A 13 10.25 -4.10 -8.02
CA VAL A 13 11.23 -3.82 -6.97
C VAL A 13 10.71 -4.31 -5.62
N LEU A 14 9.46 -4.05 -5.27
CA LEU A 14 8.87 -4.52 -4.01
C LEU A 14 8.81 -6.06 -3.94
N ALA A 15 8.37 -6.72 -5.01
CA ALA A 15 8.28 -8.17 -5.10
C ALA A 15 9.66 -8.85 -4.98
N ALA A 16 10.73 -8.17 -5.37
CA ALA A 16 12.10 -8.67 -5.24
C ALA A 16 12.74 -8.32 -3.88
N VAL A 17 12.72 -7.04 -3.51
CA VAL A 17 13.46 -6.47 -2.38
C VAL A 17 12.83 -6.87 -1.06
N VAL A 18 11.52 -6.73 -0.89
CA VAL A 18 10.88 -7.01 0.41
C VAL A 18 11.12 -8.45 0.85
N PRO A 19 10.87 -9.48 0.01
CA PRO A 19 11.17 -10.86 0.41
C PRO A 19 12.66 -11.11 0.62
N ALA A 20 13.55 -10.46 -0.14
CA ALA A 20 14.99 -10.61 0.03
C ALA A 20 15.47 -10.09 1.39
N VAL A 21 14.99 -8.91 1.80
CA VAL A 21 15.27 -8.32 3.12
C VAL A 21 14.73 -9.22 4.23
N MET A 22 13.50 -9.71 4.11
CA MET A 22 12.88 -10.58 5.12
C MET A 22 13.63 -11.91 5.28
N ARG A 23 14.08 -12.52 4.19
CA ARG A 23 14.92 -13.74 4.25
C ARG A 23 16.26 -13.48 4.92
N ARG A 24 16.91 -12.35 4.61
CA ARG A 24 18.16 -11.95 5.27
C ARG A 24 17.97 -11.71 6.76
N ALA A 25 16.79 -11.24 7.16
CA ALA A 25 16.41 -11.08 8.56
C ALA A 25 15.97 -12.40 9.25
N GLY A 26 16.04 -13.55 8.56
CA GLY A 26 15.68 -14.86 9.14
C GLY A 26 14.18 -15.16 9.20
N LEU A 27 13.33 -14.37 8.52
CA LEU A 27 11.87 -14.56 8.53
C LEU A 27 11.44 -15.63 7.52
N ALA A 28 11.59 -16.90 7.88
CA ALA A 28 11.30 -18.04 6.99
C ALA A 28 9.81 -18.20 6.61
N GLU A 29 8.88 -17.65 7.41
CA GLU A 29 7.45 -17.69 7.14
C GLU A 29 7.03 -16.77 5.98
N GLU A 30 7.91 -15.87 5.50
CA GLU A 30 7.57 -14.93 4.43
C GLU A 30 7.09 -15.63 3.15
N ARG A 31 7.67 -16.79 2.83
CA ARG A 31 7.30 -17.56 1.64
C ARG A 31 5.84 -18.00 1.67
N ARG A 32 5.31 -18.38 2.85
CA ARG A 32 3.91 -18.82 3.04
C ARG A 32 2.93 -17.70 2.75
N TRP A 33 3.29 -16.46 3.12
CA TRP A 33 2.40 -15.29 3.02
C TRP A 33 2.63 -14.46 1.75
N ARG A 34 3.63 -14.81 0.94
CA ARG A 34 4.08 -14.02 -0.22
C ARG A 34 3.00 -13.71 -1.25
N TRP A 35 1.96 -14.53 -1.34
CA TRP A 35 0.85 -14.27 -2.26
C TRP A 35 0.13 -12.94 -1.94
N TRP A 36 0.11 -12.50 -0.67
CA TRP A 36 -0.44 -11.20 -0.30
C TRP A 36 0.40 -10.04 -0.84
N LEU A 37 1.73 -10.18 -0.86
CA LEU A 37 2.61 -9.21 -1.50
C LEU A 37 2.33 -9.15 -3.01
N TYR A 38 2.15 -10.29 -3.66
CA TYR A 38 1.82 -10.32 -5.09
C TYR A 38 0.45 -9.72 -5.38
N ALA A 39 -0.55 -9.99 -4.55
CA ALA A 39 -1.86 -9.36 -4.64
C ALA A 39 -1.75 -7.83 -4.50
N ALA A 40 -0.96 -7.35 -3.52
CA ALA A 40 -0.68 -5.93 -3.37
C ALA A 40 -0.02 -5.37 -4.65
N CYS A 41 1.03 -6.00 -5.15
CA CYS A 41 1.75 -5.58 -6.36
C CYS A 41 0.85 -5.50 -7.60
N ILE A 42 -0.04 -6.49 -7.79
CA ILE A 42 -1.01 -6.51 -8.89
C ILE A 42 -2.04 -5.39 -8.70
N LEU A 43 -2.55 -5.17 -7.48
CA LEU A 43 -3.48 -4.08 -7.19
C LEU A 43 -2.86 -2.72 -7.44
N PHE A 44 -1.60 -2.51 -7.03
CA PHE A 44 -0.84 -1.31 -7.35
C PHE A 44 -0.82 -1.10 -8.87
N TRP A 45 -0.36 -2.10 -9.63
CA TRP A 45 -0.29 -2.01 -11.08
C TRP A 45 -1.65 -1.70 -11.72
N VAL A 46 -2.71 -2.45 -11.37
CA VAL A 46 -4.07 -2.26 -11.91
C VAL A 46 -4.62 -0.87 -11.59
N SER A 47 -4.34 -0.33 -10.40
CA SER A 47 -4.88 0.96 -9.95
C SER A 47 -4.50 2.16 -10.83
N TRP A 48 -3.39 2.07 -11.56
CA TRP A 48 -2.93 3.09 -12.53
C TRP A 48 -3.79 3.14 -13.79
N TYR A 49 -4.62 2.12 -14.04
CA TYR A 49 -5.48 2.03 -15.21
C TYR A 49 -6.97 2.13 -14.85
N LEU A 50 -7.29 2.25 -13.56
CA LEU A 50 -8.65 2.48 -13.11
C LEU A 50 -9.03 3.96 -13.30
N PRO A 51 -10.27 4.26 -13.72
CA PRO A 51 -10.72 5.63 -13.81
C PRO A 51 -10.77 6.26 -12.42
N SER A 52 -10.27 7.48 -12.31
CA SER A 52 -10.40 8.30 -11.11
C SER A 52 -11.54 9.30 -11.27
N PRO A 53 -12.43 9.47 -10.28
CA PRO A 53 -13.42 10.54 -10.32
C PRO A 53 -12.74 11.90 -10.22
N LEU A 54 -13.27 12.89 -10.93
CA LEU A 54 -12.91 14.28 -10.70
C LEU A 54 -13.56 14.75 -9.40
N ILE A 55 -12.77 15.25 -8.47
CA ILE A 55 -13.24 15.82 -7.21
C ILE A 55 -13.10 17.33 -7.33
N GLU A 56 -14.22 18.05 -7.17
CA GLU A 56 -14.26 19.51 -7.36
C GLU A 56 -13.71 19.96 -8.74
N GLY A 57 -13.88 19.11 -9.76
CA GLY A 57 -13.40 19.36 -11.12
C GLY A 57 -11.90 19.12 -11.33
N ARG A 58 -11.17 18.65 -10.32
CA ARG A 58 -9.73 18.34 -10.39
C ARG A 58 -9.49 16.84 -10.48
N ASP A 59 -8.45 16.46 -11.21
CA ASP A 59 -7.97 15.07 -11.22
C ASP A 59 -6.99 14.84 -10.07
N THR A 60 -7.54 14.38 -8.95
CA THR A 60 -6.77 14.09 -7.73
C THR A 60 -6.19 12.68 -7.72
N SER A 61 -6.34 11.91 -8.82
CA SER A 61 -5.95 10.50 -8.86
C SER A 61 -6.49 9.64 -7.70
N PHE A 62 -7.62 10.04 -7.10
CA PHE A 62 -8.22 9.44 -5.90
C PHE A 62 -8.30 7.90 -5.97
N THR A 63 -8.76 7.33 -7.08
CA THR A 63 -8.87 5.86 -7.22
C THR A 63 -7.49 5.20 -7.15
N THR A 64 -6.48 5.81 -7.76
CA THR A 64 -5.10 5.31 -7.74
C THR A 64 -4.54 5.36 -6.32
N HIS A 65 -4.73 6.46 -5.58
CA HIS A 65 -4.29 6.54 -4.18
C HIS A 65 -5.10 5.62 -3.26
N PHE A 66 -6.40 5.43 -3.49
CA PHE A 66 -7.23 4.55 -2.69
C PHE A 66 -6.88 3.08 -2.88
N VAL A 67 -6.83 2.61 -4.14
CA VAL A 67 -6.55 1.21 -4.47
C VAL A 67 -5.05 0.92 -4.42
N GLY A 68 -4.26 1.67 -5.17
CA GLY A 68 -2.82 1.49 -5.33
C GLY A 68 -1.98 2.05 -4.19
N GLY A 69 -2.52 3.00 -3.43
CA GLY A 69 -1.88 3.47 -2.22
C GLY A 69 -2.42 2.75 -0.98
N GLY A 70 -3.70 2.97 -0.66
CA GLY A 70 -4.33 2.49 0.58
C GLY A 70 -4.49 0.97 0.68
N ILE A 71 -5.28 0.36 -0.22
CA ILE A 71 -5.54 -1.09 -0.18
C ILE A 71 -4.23 -1.86 -0.36
N PHE A 72 -3.41 -1.45 -1.34
CA PHE A 72 -2.05 -1.94 -1.52
C PHE A 72 -1.25 -1.94 -0.20
N THR A 73 -1.18 -0.81 0.50
CA THR A 73 -0.43 -0.69 1.75
C THR A 73 -1.00 -1.59 2.84
N GLY A 74 -2.32 -1.72 2.93
CA GLY A 74 -2.96 -2.64 3.88
C GLY A 74 -2.62 -4.11 3.63
N LEU A 75 -2.53 -4.53 2.37
CA LEU A 75 -2.12 -5.89 2.02
C LEU A 75 -0.62 -6.12 2.24
N LEU A 76 0.21 -5.14 1.92
CA LEU A 76 1.64 -5.16 2.23
C LEU A 76 1.87 -5.25 3.75
N TRP A 77 1.15 -4.45 4.53
CA TRP A 77 1.18 -4.49 5.99
C TRP A 77 0.78 -5.88 6.49
N TYR A 78 -0.30 -6.45 5.96
CA TYR A 78 -0.76 -7.77 6.35
C TYR A 78 0.28 -8.85 6.03
N TYR A 79 0.88 -8.80 4.84
CA TYR A 79 2.00 -9.66 4.46
C TYR A 79 3.16 -9.59 5.47
N VAL A 80 3.61 -8.37 5.81
CA VAL A 80 4.72 -8.14 6.75
C VAL A 80 4.37 -8.67 8.13
N LYS A 81 3.20 -8.30 8.67
CA LYS A 81 2.72 -8.75 9.98
C LYS A 81 2.70 -10.27 10.09
N GLN A 82 2.12 -10.96 9.10
CA GLN A 82 1.98 -12.41 9.14
C GLN A 82 3.34 -13.11 9.00
N SER A 83 4.25 -12.57 8.20
CA SER A 83 5.61 -13.10 8.05
C SER A 83 6.46 -12.91 9.32
N LEU A 84 6.18 -11.88 10.11
CA LEU A 84 6.78 -11.67 11.44
C LEU A 84 6.18 -12.57 12.53
N GLY A 85 5.08 -13.27 12.25
CA GLY A 85 4.30 -13.96 13.28
C GLY A 85 3.71 -12.99 14.31
N TRP A 86 3.62 -11.70 13.99
CA TRP A 86 3.27 -10.66 14.95
C TRP A 86 1.77 -10.68 15.26
N ARG A 87 1.44 -10.77 16.55
CA ARG A 87 0.09 -10.65 17.09
C ARG A 87 0.08 -9.56 18.14
N SER A 88 -0.78 -8.56 17.99
CA SER A 88 -0.88 -7.47 18.96
C SER A 88 -2.33 -7.11 19.23
N ARG A 89 -2.53 -6.15 20.14
CA ARG A 89 -3.86 -5.56 20.34
C ARG A 89 -4.26 -4.80 19.08
N TRP A 90 -5.53 -4.88 18.71
CA TRP A 90 -6.07 -4.26 17.49
C TRP A 90 -5.74 -2.76 17.34
N MET A 91 -5.58 -2.03 18.44
CA MET A 91 -5.19 -0.61 18.41
C MET A 91 -3.75 -0.41 17.95
N VAL A 92 -2.83 -1.29 18.38
CA VAL A 92 -1.41 -1.24 17.98
C VAL A 92 -1.29 -1.64 16.51
N GLU A 93 -2.06 -2.64 16.09
CA GLU A 93 -2.13 -3.04 14.68
C GLU A 93 -2.64 -1.89 13.80
N LEU A 94 -3.75 -1.24 14.20
CA LEU A 94 -4.30 -0.07 13.50
C LEU A 94 -3.30 1.09 13.46
N PHE A 95 -2.62 1.40 14.57
CA PHE A 95 -1.61 2.45 14.63
C PHE A 95 -0.41 2.13 13.72
N SER A 96 0.05 0.87 13.70
CA SER A 96 1.16 0.48 12.83
C SER A 96 0.80 0.55 11.34
N LEU A 97 -0.45 0.24 10.99
CA LEU A 97 -0.94 0.40 9.64
C LEU A 97 -1.02 1.89 9.27
N PHE A 98 -1.59 2.71 10.14
CA PHE A 98 -1.64 4.16 9.95
C PHE A 98 -0.23 4.74 9.75
N ALA A 99 0.72 4.38 10.62
CA ALA A 99 2.11 4.81 10.50
C ALA A 99 2.75 4.40 9.17
N LEU A 100 2.49 3.17 8.69
CA LEU A 100 2.98 2.71 7.40
C LEU A 100 2.38 3.51 6.24
N VAL A 101 1.07 3.75 6.26
CA VAL A 101 0.37 4.55 5.24
C VAL A 101 0.90 5.97 5.22
N SER A 102 1.07 6.61 6.38
CA SER A 102 1.65 7.95 6.48
C SER A 102 3.08 7.99 5.97
N ALA A 103 3.92 7.00 6.33
CA ALA A 103 5.31 6.95 5.88
C ALA A 103 5.40 6.79 4.35
N LEU A 104 4.61 5.89 3.75
CA LEU A 104 4.58 5.72 2.30
C LEU A 104 3.99 6.93 1.58
N GLY A 105 2.95 7.56 2.13
CA GLY A 105 2.39 8.81 1.62
C GLY A 105 3.41 9.95 1.60
N CYS A 106 4.15 10.14 2.71
CA CYS A 106 5.24 11.11 2.76
C CYS A 106 6.36 10.81 1.74
N ILE A 107 6.72 9.53 1.56
CA ILE A 107 7.72 9.15 0.54
C ILE A 107 7.20 9.47 -0.86
N ASN A 108 5.92 9.19 -1.14
CA ASN A 108 5.31 9.49 -2.44
C ASN A 108 5.39 10.99 -2.77
N GLU A 109 4.94 11.84 -1.85
CA GLU A 109 5.00 13.31 -1.97
C GLU A 109 6.44 13.82 -2.20
N LEU A 110 7.41 13.26 -1.47
CA LEU A 110 8.82 13.63 -1.66
C LEU A 110 9.36 13.22 -3.04
N VAL A 111 8.95 12.06 -3.56
CA VAL A 111 9.31 11.61 -4.91
C VAL A 111 8.68 12.49 -5.97
N GLU A 112 7.40 12.84 -5.82
CA GLU A 112 6.70 13.75 -6.74
C GLU A 112 7.32 15.15 -6.74
N LEU A 113 7.56 15.72 -5.56
CA LEU A 113 8.26 16.99 -5.42
C LEU A 113 9.63 16.95 -6.08
N GLY A 114 10.40 15.88 -5.85
CA GLY A 114 11.71 15.66 -6.47
C GLY A 114 11.62 15.60 -7.99
N ALA A 115 10.66 14.86 -8.54
CA ALA A 115 10.44 14.74 -9.98
C ALA A 115 10.05 16.07 -10.62
N VAL A 116 9.19 16.86 -9.97
CA VAL A 116 8.80 18.21 -10.42
C VAL A 116 10.01 19.15 -10.39
N LYS A 117 10.78 19.16 -9.29
CA LYS A 117 11.99 20.01 -9.17
C LYS A 117 13.10 19.63 -10.15
N ALA A 118 13.20 18.36 -10.52
CA ALA A 118 14.13 17.87 -11.54
C ALA A 118 13.63 18.08 -12.98
N GLY A 119 12.42 18.64 -13.18
CA GLY A 119 11.82 18.86 -14.50
C GLY A 119 11.36 17.57 -15.21
N LEU A 120 11.25 16.46 -14.48
CA LEU A 120 10.84 15.14 -15.01
C LEU A 120 9.31 15.01 -15.16
N SER A 121 8.55 15.87 -14.47
CA SER A 121 7.08 15.83 -14.47
C SER A 121 6.48 17.23 -14.30
N ARG A 122 5.22 17.39 -14.72
CA ARG A 122 4.39 18.60 -14.54
C ARG A 122 3.16 18.31 -13.67
N LEU A 123 3.28 17.41 -12.70
CA LEU A 123 2.22 17.09 -11.75
C LEU A 123 1.85 18.32 -10.92
N THR A 124 0.57 18.45 -10.60
CA THR A 124 0.06 19.43 -9.65
C THR A 124 0.39 18.95 -8.24
N LEU A 125 0.94 19.82 -7.39
CA LEU A 125 1.33 19.49 -6.00
C LEU A 125 0.26 19.89 -4.97
N GLU A 126 -0.99 20.13 -5.41
CA GLU A 126 -2.06 20.69 -4.55
C GLU A 126 -2.99 19.62 -3.96
N ASP A 127 -2.84 18.35 -4.36
CA ASP A 127 -3.82 17.30 -4.08
C ASP A 127 -3.47 16.43 -2.86
N THR A 128 -2.40 16.75 -2.12
CA THR A 128 -1.89 16.01 -0.94
C THR A 128 -2.96 15.65 0.09
N ASN A 129 -3.93 16.53 0.32
CA ASN A 129 -5.02 16.25 1.28
C ASN A 129 -5.93 15.10 0.80
N TRP A 130 -6.20 15.04 -0.50
CA TRP A 130 -6.99 13.98 -1.12
C TRP A 130 -6.20 12.67 -1.16
N ASP A 131 -4.89 12.74 -1.39
CA ASP A 131 -4.02 11.58 -1.36
C ASP A 131 -4.00 10.94 0.03
N ILE A 132 -3.83 11.75 1.08
CA ILE A 132 -3.84 11.28 2.48
C ILE A 132 -5.18 10.61 2.79
N LEU A 133 -6.30 11.23 2.39
CA LEU A 133 -7.64 10.69 2.62
C LEU A 133 -7.82 9.34 1.89
N ALA A 134 -7.53 9.30 0.60
CA ALA A 134 -7.67 8.11 -0.24
C ALA A 134 -6.82 6.95 0.28
N ASN A 135 -5.54 7.20 0.58
CA ASN A 135 -4.62 6.24 1.16
C ASN A 135 -5.14 5.67 2.49
N SER A 136 -5.58 6.55 3.39
CA SER A 136 -6.06 6.17 4.72
C SER A 136 -7.34 5.33 4.63
N LEU A 137 -8.29 5.72 3.77
CA LEU A 137 -9.54 4.99 3.58
C LEU A 137 -9.30 3.61 2.96
N GLY A 138 -8.47 3.51 1.93
CA GLY A 138 -8.15 2.22 1.31
C GLY A 138 -7.46 1.26 2.28
N ALA A 139 -6.54 1.77 3.10
CA ALA A 139 -5.88 0.97 4.13
C ALA A 139 -6.86 0.51 5.21
N LEU A 140 -7.79 1.38 5.63
CA LEU A 140 -8.84 1.01 6.58
C LEU A 140 -9.76 -0.09 6.04
N VAL A 141 -10.10 -0.06 4.75
CA VAL A 141 -10.88 -1.12 4.08
C VAL A 141 -10.12 -2.45 4.12
N ALA A 142 -8.83 -2.44 3.77
CA ALA A 142 -8.01 -3.65 3.85
C ALA A 142 -7.91 -4.19 5.29
N TYR A 143 -7.78 -3.30 6.27
CA TYR A 143 -7.76 -3.67 7.70
C TYR A 143 -9.09 -4.25 8.19
N ALA A 144 -10.22 -3.66 7.79
CA ALA A 144 -11.53 -4.21 8.08
C ALA A 144 -11.69 -5.62 7.47
N GLY A 145 -11.24 -5.82 6.24
CA GLY A 145 -11.18 -7.14 5.61
C GLY A 145 -10.34 -8.14 6.43
N TYR A 146 -9.16 -7.72 6.88
CA TYR A 146 -8.32 -8.50 7.79
C TYR A 146 -9.07 -8.85 9.09
N LEU A 147 -9.73 -7.92 9.77
CA LEU A 147 -10.47 -8.22 11.00
C LEU A 147 -11.60 -9.23 10.78
N LEU A 148 -12.29 -9.16 9.63
CA LEU A 148 -13.36 -10.10 9.27
C LEU A 148 -12.83 -11.50 8.99
N VAL A 149 -11.67 -11.63 8.34
CA VAL A 149 -11.03 -12.91 8.02
C VAL A 149 -10.30 -13.49 9.23
N GLY A 150 -9.55 -12.67 9.96
CA GLY A 150 -8.79 -13.04 11.15
C GLY A 150 -9.68 -13.58 12.28
N ARG A 151 -10.84 -12.96 12.50
CA ARG A 151 -11.87 -13.47 13.44
C ARG A 151 -12.43 -14.85 13.06
N ARG A 152 -12.32 -15.29 11.81
CA ARG A 152 -12.71 -16.65 11.39
C ARG A 152 -11.61 -17.68 11.62
N ILE A 153 -10.34 -17.27 11.61
CA ILE A 153 -9.18 -18.15 11.80
C ILE A 153 -8.89 -18.39 13.28
N ASP A 154 -9.17 -17.42 14.16
CA ASP A 154 -9.01 -17.53 15.62
C ASP A 154 -10.24 -18.12 16.35
N ARG A 155 -11.28 -18.57 15.63
CA ARG A 155 -12.33 -19.38 16.27
C ARG A 155 -11.73 -20.74 16.64
N PRO A 156 -11.80 -21.17 17.92
CA PRO A 156 -11.46 -22.55 18.24
C PRO A 156 -12.34 -23.45 17.37
N ARG A 157 -11.72 -24.36 16.62
CA ARG A 157 -12.42 -25.45 15.96
C ARG A 157 -13.18 -26.19 17.07
N ARG A 158 -14.50 -26.03 17.11
CA ARG A 158 -15.36 -26.87 17.94
C ARG A 158 -15.42 -28.26 17.35
#